data_AF-A0A2P6S9J7-F1
#
_entry.id   AF-A0A2P6S9J7-F1
#
_cell.length_a   1.000
_cell.length_b   1.000
_cell.length_c   1.000
_cell.angle_alpha   90.00
_cell.angle_beta   90.00
_cell.angle_gamma   90.00
#
_symmetry.space_group_name_H-M   'P 1'
#
loop_
_entity.id
_entity.type
_entity.pdbx_description
1 polymer ?
#
loop_
_entity_poly.entity_id
_entity_poly.type
_entity_poly.pdbx_seq_one_letter_code
_entity_poly.pdbx_strand_id
1 'polypeptide(L)' 'MYFKCGDEVDARKVFDKMFVRNLYSWNNMLSGYAKMRNLKEARSLFDKMPERDVVSWNLRNSL' A
#
# COMPACT_ATOMS: atom_id res chain seq x y z
N MET A 1 -1.76 -3.42 -10.38
CA MET A 1 -2.11 -4.80 -10.80
C MET A 1 -1.55 -5.85 -9.81
N TYR A 2 -1.63 -5.62 -8.49
CA TYR A 2 -1.20 -6.63 -7.49
C TYR A 2 -2.30 -7.07 -6.53
N PHE A 3 -3.36 -6.27 -6.38
CA PHE A 3 -4.52 -6.63 -5.56
C PHE A 3 -5.65 -7.14 -6.45
N LYS A 4 -5.61 -8.42 -6.80
CA LYS A 4 -6.85 -9.17 -7.04
C LYS A 4 -7.31 -9.71 -5.68
N CYS A 5 -8.63 -9.66 -5.43
CA CYS A 5 -9.27 -10.15 -4.20
C CYS A 5 -8.66 -11.49 -3.75
N GLY A 6 -7.97 -11.50 -2.60
CA GLY A 6 -7.49 -12.72 -1.93
C GLY A 6 -6.01 -12.76 -1.57
N ASP A 7 -5.14 -12.00 -2.25
CA ASP A 7 -3.68 -12.18 -2.16
C ASP A 7 -2.95 -11.07 -1.39
N GLU A 8 -3.46 -10.62 -0.24
CA GLU A 8 -2.77 -9.59 0.55
C GLU A 8 -1.37 -10.02 0.99
N VAL A 9 -1.25 -11.31 1.33
CA VAL A 9 -0.02 -11.93 1.80
C VAL A 9 1.01 -11.98 0.67
N ASP A 10 0.57 -12.29 -0.55
CA ASP A 10 1.46 -12.41 -1.70
C ASP A 10 1.87 -11.05 -2.26
N ALA A 11 0.96 -10.07 -2.27
CA ALA A 11 1.31 -8.67 -2.57
C ALA A 11 2.37 -8.15 -1.58
N ARG A 12 2.23 -8.46 -0.27
CA ARG A 12 3.21 -8.06 0.74
C ARG A 12 4.55 -8.76 0.58
N LYS A 13 4.58 -10.06 0.30
CA LYS A 13 5.83 -10.79 0.03
C LYS A 13 6.58 -10.22 -1.18
N VAL A 14 5.86 -9.90 -2.26
CA VAL A 14 6.47 -9.29 -3.46
C VAL A 14 7.01 -7.90 -3.12
N PHE A 15 6.25 -7.11 -2.37
CA PHE A 15 6.66 -5.79 -1.91
C PHE A 15 7.88 -5.82 -0.99
N ASP A 16 7.95 -6.79 -0.08
CA ASP A 16 9.09 -6.97 0.83
C ASP A 16 10.34 -7.42 0.06
N LYS A 17 10.18 -8.23 -1.01
CA LYS A 17 11.27 -8.64 -1.92
C LYS A 17 11.76 -7.55 -2.87
N MET A 18 11.03 -6.43 -3.03
CA MET A 18 11.50 -5.32 -3.87
C MET A 18 12.66 -4.58 -3.21
N PHE A 19 13.83 -4.61 -3.86
CA PHE A 19 15.02 -3.86 -3.44
C PHE A 19 14.84 -2.33 -3.61
N VAL A 20 14.07 -1.92 -4.61
CA VAL A 20 13.71 -0.51 -4.86
C VAL A 20 12.19 -0.40 -4.90
N ARG A 21 11.62 0.30 -3.92
CA ARG A 21 10.17 0.52 -3.82
C ARG A 21 9.86 1.91 -4.29
N ASN A 22 9.19 2.02 -5.44
CA ASN A 22 8.73 3.31 -5.96
C ASN A 22 7.38 3.72 -5.33
N LEU A 23 7.04 5.00 -5.42
CA LEU A 23 5.77 5.57 -4.94
C LEU A 23 4.54 4.80 -5.46
N TYR A 24 4.59 4.35 -6.72
CA TYR A 24 3.51 3.57 -7.31
C TYR A 24 3.29 2.21 -6.61
N SER A 25 4.36 1.56 -6.14
CA SER A 25 4.30 0.30 -5.38
C SER A 25 3.64 0.51 -4.03
N TRP A 26 4.01 1.57 -3.32
CA TRP A 26 3.40 1.95 -2.04
C TRP A 26 1.92 2.31 -2.19
N ASN A 27 1.57 3.12 -3.19
CA ASN A 27 0.19 3.53 -3.47
C ASN A 27 -0.68 2.32 -3.86
N ASN A 28 -0.14 1.35 -4.61
CA ASN A 28 -0.85 0.09 -4.89
C ASN A 28 -1.11 -0.71 -3.61
N MET A 29 -0.13 -0.82 -2.70
CA MET A 29 -0.29 -1.51 -1.43
C MET A 29 -1.32 -0.84 -0.53
N LEU A 30 -1.27 0.49 -0.43
CA LEU A 30 -2.24 1.30 0.31
C LEU A 30 -3.67 1.10 -0.24
N SER A 31 -3.85 1.14 -1.56
CA SER A 31 -5.15 0.91 -2.19
C SER A 31 -5.67 -0.50 -1.97
N GLY A 32 -4.77 -1.48 -1.94
CA GLY A 32 -5.09 -2.85 -1.59
C GLY A 32 -5.62 -3.02 -0.17
N TYR A 33 -4.89 -2.48 0.81
CA TYR A 33 -5.32 -2.50 2.20
C TYR A 33 -6.60 -1.71 2.44
N ALA A 34 -6.80 -0.60 1.72
CA ALA A 34 -8.03 0.18 1.73
C ALA A 34 -9.25 -0.66 1.31
N LYS A 35 -9.13 -1.41 0.20
CA LYS A 35 -10.21 -2.29 -0.30
C LYS A 35 -10.52 -3.44 0.65
N MET A 36 -9.52 -3.93 1.38
CA MET A 36 -9.67 -5.00 2.36
C MET A 36 -10.19 -4.49 3.73
N ARG A 37 -10.53 -3.19 3.85
CA ARG A 37 -10.89 -2.51 5.11
C ARG A 37 -9.83 -2.67 6.22
N ASN A 38 -8.61 -3.04 5.86
CA ASN A 38 -7.50 -3.19 6.80
C ASN A 38 -6.77 -1.85 6.96
N LEU A 39 -7.46 -0.91 7.59
CA LEU A 39 -6.99 0.45 7.80
C LEU A 39 -5.75 0.53 8.68
N LYS A 40 -5.55 -0.48 9.54
CA LYS A 40 -4.42 -0.53 10.48
C LYS A 40 -3.12 -0.80 9.73
N GLU A 41 -3.11 -1.80 8.85
CA GLU A 41 -1.96 -2.09 8.00
C GLU A 41 -1.73 -0.98 6.97
N ALA A 42 -2.80 -0.40 6.40
CA ALA A 42 -2.68 0.76 5.51
C ALA A 42 -1.93 1.92 6.19
N ARG A 43 -2.29 2.27 7.43
CA ARG A 43 -1.62 3.33 8.21
C ARG A 43 -0.16 3.00 8.51
N SER A 44 0.12 1.77 8.99
CA SER A 44 1.48 1.30 9.24
C SER A 44 2.36 1.38 7.99
N LEU A 45 1.80 1.09 6.82
CA LEU A 45 2.50 1.20 5.54
C LEU A 45 2.75 2.66 5.14
N PHE A 46 1.75 3.53 5.30
CA PHE A 46 1.87 4.97 5.04
C PHE A 46 2.95 5.64 5.91
N ASP A 47 3.06 5.21 7.17
CA ASP A 47 4.07 5.72 8.10
C ASP A 47 5.48 5.31 7.70
N LYS A 48 5.63 4.12 7.09
CA LYS A 48 6.91 3.61 6.57
C LYS A 48 7.32 4.19 5.22
N MET A 49 6.46 4.97 4.55
CA MET A 49 6.82 5.63 3.29
C MET A 49 7.86 6.73 3.53
N PRO A 50 9.06 6.65 2.94
CA PRO A 50 10.08 7.68 3.09
C PRO A 50 9.72 8.96 2.33
N GLU A 51 9.04 8.82 1.18
CA GLU A 51 8.48 9.92 0.39
C GLU A 51 6.98 9.69 0.19
N ARG A 52 6.18 10.75 0.33
CA ARG A 52 4.71 10.72 0.22
C ARG A 52 4.28 11.64 -0.91
N ASP A 53 3.49 11.14 -1.85
CA ASP A 53 2.93 11.96 -2.93
C ASP A 53 1.47 12.35 -2.62
N VAL A 54 0.90 13.18 -3.51
CA VAL A 54 -0.50 13.64 -3.44
C VAL A 54 -1.48 12.46 -3.43
N VAL A 55 -1.17 11.36 -4.12
CA VAL A 55 -1.98 10.13 -4.15
C VAL A 55 -1.95 9.42 -2.79
N SER A 56 -0.80 9.38 -2.10
CA SER A 56 -0.67 8.83 -0.75
C SER A 56 -1.55 9.60 0.26
N TRP A 57 -1.53 10.94 0.20
CA TRP A 57 -2.36 11.79 1.05
C TRP A 57 -3.86 11.68 0.73
N ASN A 58 -4.21 11.59 -0.56
CA ASN A 58 -5.60 11.39 -0.97
C ASN A 58 -6.15 10.05 -0.48
N LEU A 59 -5.36 8.97 -0.52
CA LEU A 59 -5.76 7.69 0.04
C LEU A 59 -5.96 7.76 1.56
N ARG A 60 -5.10 8.49 2.28
CA ARG A 60 -5.27 8.69 3.72
C ARG A 60 -6.54 9.48 4.07
N ASN A 61 -6.92 10.46 3.26
CA ASN A 61 -8.14 11.26 3.48
C ASN A 61 -9.42 10.54 3.01
N SER A 62 -9.28 9.47 2.22
CA SER A 62 -10.39 8.65 1.69
C SER A 62 -10.67 7.39 2.54
N LEU A 63 -9.90 7.18 3.62
CA LEU A 63 -9.96 6.04 4.55
C LEU A 63 -10.37 6.45 5.96
#